data_AF-Q2UPB8-F1
#
_entry.id   AF-Q2UPB8-F1
#
_cell.length_a   1.000
_cell.length_b   1.000
_cell.length_c   1.000
_cell.angle_alpha   90.00
_cell.angle_beta   90.00
_cell.angle_gamma   90.00
#
_symmetry.space_group_name_H-M   'P 1'
#
loop_
_entity.id
_entity.type
_entity.pdbx_description
1 polymer ?
#
loop_
_entity_poly.entity_id
_entity_poly.type
_entity_poly.pdbx_seq_one_letter_code
_entity_poly.pdbx_strand_id
1 'polypeptide(L)'
;MSSTAFTSSLSNWDLYPTNGSITPHLLLVGAQILFLSGPHFHGRRTLAATTILSLAAIAQYNRFTNNPGVANLFALAWPHWLSAVEKIVFASPEGPEADLWRVDRVPREAMSWPVFGWRKVKWAVTLLLNLRGIRWSFQVKNVPKMPERMTRGQFLRWRLGELVWVLLMTDLVSQMMLRFFFTDAAGALGNLDSKYITIRDARWGWSLLKALTFGLGPYFFINMQYLVVSILAVAMGISRPEVGSCPPRRSNRQPC
;
A
#
# COMPACT_ATOMS: atom_id res chain seq x y z
N MET A 1 53.74 -8.29 1.44
CA MET A 1 52.62 -8.00 2.35
C MET A 1 52.18 -6.57 2.09
N SER A 2 51.31 -6.35 1.10
CA SER A 2 50.91 -5.01 0.70
C SER A 2 49.47 -4.77 1.17
N SER A 3 49.32 -3.93 2.18
CA SER A 3 48.06 -3.57 2.81
C SER A 3 47.14 -2.84 1.83
N THR A 4 46.27 -3.56 1.15
CA THR A 4 45.09 -3.00 0.47
C THR A 4 43.94 -2.93 1.47
N ALA A 5 43.98 -1.96 2.37
CA ALA A 5 42.82 -1.57 3.18
C ALA A 5 42.51 -0.11 2.87
N PHE A 6 42.17 0.18 1.61
CA PHE A 6 41.59 1.45 1.21
C PHE A 6 40.12 1.44 1.67
N THR A 7 39.89 1.51 2.98
CA THR A 7 38.61 2.00 3.50
C THR A 7 38.64 3.50 3.34
N SER A 8 38.49 3.99 2.09
CA SER A 8 38.04 5.35 1.88
C SER A 8 36.71 5.44 2.61
N SER A 9 36.69 6.12 3.75
CA SER A 9 35.45 6.46 4.43
C SER A 9 34.67 7.29 3.42
N LEU A 10 33.67 6.67 2.78
CA LEU A 10 32.67 7.39 2.01
C LEU A 10 32.24 8.57 2.89
N SER A 11 32.30 9.78 2.35
CA SER A 11 31.75 10.91 3.08
C SER A 11 30.27 10.60 3.36
N ASN A 12 29.69 11.14 4.45
CA ASN A 12 28.27 10.85 4.76
C ASN A 12 27.31 11.27 3.62
N TRP A 13 27.79 12.05 2.65
CA TRP A 13 27.08 12.48 1.46
C TRP A 13 27.19 11.50 0.28
N ASP A 14 28.17 10.60 0.32
CA ASP A 14 28.37 9.62 -0.74
C ASP A 14 27.38 8.47 -0.55
N LEU A 15 26.31 8.51 -1.33
CA LEU A 15 25.39 7.37 -1.44
C LEU A 15 26.15 6.17 -2.00
N TYR A 16 25.93 5.01 -1.41
CA TYR A 16 26.46 3.76 -1.95
C TYR A 16 26.03 3.57 -3.42
N PRO A 17 26.87 2.95 -4.26
CA PRO A 17 26.54 2.74 -5.66
C PRO A 17 25.33 1.81 -5.82
N THR A 18 24.45 2.16 -6.75
CA THR A 18 23.26 1.38 -7.12
C THR A 18 23.66 0.22 -8.02
N ASN A 19 24.01 -0.91 -7.42
CA ASN A 19 24.40 -2.12 -8.17
C ASN A 19 23.24 -3.12 -8.32
N GLY A 20 22.04 -2.77 -7.83
CA GLY A 20 20.86 -3.62 -7.87
C GLY A 20 19.99 -3.43 -9.11
N SER A 21 18.97 -4.28 -9.23
CA SER A 21 17.96 -4.22 -10.30
C SER A 21 16.55 -4.03 -9.75
N ILE A 22 15.64 -3.42 -10.50
CA ILE A 22 14.22 -3.37 -10.11
C ILE A 22 13.54 -4.74 -10.12
N THR A 23 14.16 -5.75 -10.76
CA THR A 23 13.58 -7.08 -10.99
C THR A 23 12.98 -7.76 -9.74
N PRO A 24 13.63 -7.81 -8.55
CA PRO A 24 13.05 -8.48 -7.38
C PRO A 24 11.73 -7.85 -6.92
N HIS A 25 11.59 -6.53 -7.09
CA HIS A 25 10.35 -5.82 -6.75
C HIS A 25 9.21 -6.18 -7.69
N LEU A 26 9.49 -6.26 -8.99
CA LEU A 26 8.51 -6.67 -10.00
C LEU A 26 8.13 -8.14 -9.82
N LEU A 27 9.11 -9.01 -9.55
CA LEU A 27 8.86 -10.42 -9.25
C LEU A 27 8.05 -10.60 -7.97
N LEU A 28 8.26 -9.76 -6.94
CA LEU A 28 7.47 -9.79 -5.72
C LEU A 28 6.00 -9.47 -5.98
N VAL A 29 5.70 -8.46 -6.81
CA VAL A 29 4.32 -8.14 -7.23
C VAL A 29 3.75 -9.28 -8.07
N GLY A 30 4.52 -9.79 -9.04
CA GLY A 30 4.13 -10.92 -9.88
C GLY A 30 3.82 -12.17 -9.08
N ALA A 31 4.66 -12.52 -8.10
CA ALA A 31 4.49 -13.69 -7.23
C ALA A 31 3.19 -13.61 -6.42
N GLN A 32 2.85 -12.44 -5.87
CA GLN A 32 1.58 -12.23 -5.17
C GLN A 32 0.38 -12.53 -6.08
N ILE A 33 0.40 -12.01 -7.31
CA ILE A 33 -0.66 -12.25 -8.30
C ILE A 33 -0.71 -13.74 -8.69
N LEU A 34 0.45 -14.36 -8.92
CA LEU A 34 0.56 -15.76 -9.30
C LEU A 34 0.00 -16.69 -8.21
N PHE A 35 0.36 -16.51 -6.94
CA PHE A 35 -0.13 -17.37 -5.85
C PHE A 35 -1.60 -17.15 -5.50
N LEU A 36 -2.12 -15.94 -5.69
CA LEU A 36 -3.54 -15.65 -5.50
C LEU A 36 -4.41 -16.16 -6.67
N SER A 37 -3.91 -16.10 -7.90
CA SER A 37 -4.64 -16.56 -9.10
C SER A 37 -4.35 -18.01 -9.50
N GLY A 38 -3.36 -18.64 -8.86
CA GLY A 38 -2.87 -19.98 -9.15
C GLY A 38 -3.81 -21.11 -8.72
N PRO A 39 -3.39 -22.36 -8.98
CA PRO A 39 -4.15 -23.55 -8.58
C PRO A 39 -4.09 -23.76 -7.07
N HIS A 40 -5.07 -24.47 -6.52
CA HIS A 40 -4.97 -25.02 -5.18
C HIS A 40 -4.17 -26.34 -5.24
N PHE A 41 -3.18 -26.47 -4.36
CA PHE A 41 -2.40 -27.69 -4.19
C PHE A 41 -1.82 -27.75 -2.78
N HIS A 42 -1.52 -28.97 -2.33
CA HIS A 42 -0.86 -29.21 -1.04
C HIS A 42 0.51 -28.53 -1.01
N GLY A 43 0.76 -27.70 0.00
CA GLY A 43 2.01 -26.94 0.14
C GLY A 43 2.01 -25.56 -0.51
N ARG A 44 0.92 -25.14 -1.20
CA ARG A 44 0.78 -23.77 -1.75
C ARG A 44 1.09 -22.70 -0.70
N ARG A 45 0.65 -22.89 0.54
CA ARG A 45 0.86 -21.92 1.63
C ARG A 45 2.33 -21.73 1.96
N THR A 46 3.04 -22.84 2.16
CA THR A 46 4.47 -22.84 2.46
C THR A 46 5.25 -22.25 1.29
N LEU A 47 4.97 -22.69 0.05
CA LEU A 47 5.65 -22.20 -1.14
C LEU A 47 5.40 -20.70 -1.38
N ALA A 48 4.16 -20.25 -1.20
CA ALA A 48 3.83 -18.83 -1.35
C ALA A 48 4.52 -17.98 -0.28
N ALA A 49 4.44 -18.39 0.99
CA ALA A 49 5.05 -17.66 2.09
C ALA A 49 6.58 -17.59 1.93
N THR A 50 7.25 -18.71 1.65
CA THR A 50 8.71 -18.72 1.45
C THR A 50 9.10 -17.87 0.25
N THR A 51 8.43 -18.03 -0.89
CA THR A 51 8.75 -17.27 -2.11
C THR A 51 8.55 -15.77 -1.92
N ILE A 52 7.43 -15.35 -1.34
CA ILE A 52 7.12 -13.93 -1.11
C ILE A 52 8.09 -13.33 -0.08
N LEU A 53 8.36 -14.02 1.04
CA LEU A 53 9.27 -13.52 2.07
C LEU A 53 10.73 -13.48 1.58
N SER A 54 11.17 -14.48 0.82
CA SER A 54 12.50 -14.48 0.20
C SER A 54 12.65 -13.35 -0.81
N LEU A 55 11.66 -13.14 -1.70
CA LEU A 55 11.68 -12.02 -2.64
C LEU A 55 11.63 -10.67 -1.93
N ALA A 56 10.87 -10.55 -0.84
CA ALA A 56 10.85 -9.35 -0.02
C ALA A 56 12.22 -9.07 0.62
N ALA A 57 12.86 -10.10 1.20
CA ALA A 57 14.22 -9.96 1.74
C ALA A 57 15.22 -9.55 0.66
N ILE A 58 15.23 -10.25 -0.49
CA ILE A 58 16.10 -9.92 -1.64
C ILE A 58 15.85 -8.48 -2.10
N ALA A 59 14.59 -8.06 -2.21
CA ALA A 59 14.24 -6.70 -2.61
C ALA A 59 14.79 -5.64 -1.63
N GLN A 60 14.79 -5.91 -0.32
CA GLN A 60 15.36 -5.02 0.70
C GLN A 60 16.89 -4.93 0.65
N TYR A 61 17.57 -6.05 0.38
CA TYR A 61 19.04 -6.05 0.22
C TYR A 61 19.49 -5.45 -1.11
N ASN A 62 18.61 -5.42 -2.10
CA ASN A 62 18.90 -4.99 -3.46
C ASN A 62 18.78 -3.46 -3.62
N ARG A 63 19.93 -2.80 -3.72
CA ARG A 63 20.07 -1.34 -3.89
C ARG A 63 19.89 -0.92 -5.35
N PHE A 64 18.65 -0.94 -5.84
CA PHE A 64 18.36 -0.65 -7.25
C PHE A 64 18.31 0.84 -7.59
N THR A 65 18.08 1.71 -6.61
CA THR A 65 17.98 3.15 -6.86
C THR A 65 18.40 3.99 -5.67
N ASN A 66 19.02 5.13 -5.96
CA ASN A 66 19.30 6.21 -5.03
C ASN A 66 18.27 7.34 -5.16
N ASN A 67 17.28 7.21 -6.07
CA ASN A 67 16.20 8.17 -6.18
C ASN A 67 15.19 7.91 -5.05
N PRO A 68 15.02 8.83 -4.08
CA PRO A 68 14.17 8.62 -2.92
C PRO A 68 12.69 8.49 -3.31
N GLY A 69 12.23 9.15 -4.37
CA GLY A 69 10.86 9.06 -4.85
C GLY A 69 10.51 7.65 -5.34
N VAL A 70 11.42 7.05 -6.11
CA VAL A 70 11.25 5.67 -6.60
C VAL A 70 11.45 4.67 -5.46
N ALA A 71 12.46 4.85 -4.60
CA ALA A 71 12.71 3.99 -3.45
C ALA A 71 11.51 3.94 -2.50
N ASN A 72 10.91 5.11 -2.20
CA ASN A 72 9.78 5.21 -1.27
C ASN A 72 8.54 4.44 -1.77
N LEU A 73 8.28 4.44 -3.08
CA LEU A 73 7.19 3.66 -3.67
C LEU A 73 7.29 2.17 -3.31
N PHE A 74 8.49 1.60 -3.40
CA PHE A 74 8.74 0.20 -3.11
C PHE A 74 8.94 -0.09 -1.62
N ALA A 75 9.50 0.85 -0.87
CA ALA A 75 9.59 0.75 0.59
C ALA A 75 8.18 0.67 1.22
N LEU A 76 7.22 1.42 0.69
CA LEU A 76 5.82 1.40 1.12
C LEU A 76 5.01 0.22 0.56
N ALA A 77 5.60 -0.65 -0.26
CA ALA A 77 4.90 -1.82 -0.78
C ALA A 77 4.69 -2.91 0.28
N TRP A 78 5.32 -2.81 1.46
CA TRP A 78 5.30 -3.85 2.48
C TRP A 78 3.91 -4.32 2.96
N PRO A 79 2.89 -3.45 3.11
CA PRO A 79 1.57 -3.90 3.51
C PRO A 79 0.91 -4.78 2.44
N HIS A 80 1.29 -4.63 1.17
CA HIS A 80 0.72 -5.38 0.05
C HIS A 80 1.17 -6.83 0.06
N TRP A 81 2.49 -7.06 0.10
CA TRP A 81 2.99 -8.43 0.16
C TRP A 81 2.68 -9.10 1.50
N LEU A 82 2.66 -8.36 2.61
CA LEU A 82 2.30 -8.94 3.91
C LEU A 82 0.83 -9.36 3.95
N SER A 83 -0.07 -8.51 3.44
CA SER A 83 -1.49 -8.82 3.28
C SER A 83 -1.72 -10.04 2.38
N ALA A 84 -0.93 -10.21 1.31
CA ALA A 84 -0.99 -11.39 0.46
C ALA A 84 -0.56 -12.66 1.21
N VAL A 85 0.53 -12.59 1.98
CA VAL A 85 1.00 -13.70 2.82
C VAL A 85 -0.05 -14.09 3.85
N GLU A 86 -0.57 -13.11 4.60
CA GLU A 86 -1.63 -13.32 5.61
C GLU A 86 -2.81 -14.08 5.00
N LYS A 87 -3.33 -13.59 3.85
CA LYS A 87 -4.48 -14.18 3.16
C LYS A 87 -4.24 -15.60 2.68
N ILE A 88 -3.00 -15.94 2.30
CA ILE A 88 -2.68 -17.29 1.81
C ILE A 88 -2.39 -18.23 2.98
N VAL A 89 -1.65 -17.78 4.00
CA VAL A 89 -1.23 -18.60 5.14
C VAL A 89 -2.41 -18.93 6.05
N PHE A 90 -3.24 -17.93 6.36
CA PHE A 90 -4.40 -18.08 7.25
C PHE A 90 -5.70 -18.44 6.53
N ALA A 91 -5.63 -18.75 5.23
CA ALA A 91 -6.78 -19.28 4.51
C ALA A 91 -7.27 -20.60 5.13
N SER A 92 -8.56 -20.87 4.97
CA SER A 92 -9.20 -22.14 5.23
C SER A 92 -8.62 -23.24 4.31
N PRO A 93 -8.87 -24.53 4.61
CA PRO A 93 -8.36 -25.63 3.80
C PRO A 93 -8.75 -25.54 2.31
N GLU A 94 -9.91 -24.95 2.00
CA GLU A 94 -10.39 -24.70 0.64
C GLU A 94 -9.59 -23.61 -0.11
N GLY A 95 -8.80 -22.81 0.62
CA GLY A 95 -7.97 -21.73 0.09
C GLY A 95 -8.61 -20.34 0.23
N PRO A 96 -7.86 -19.27 -0.05
CA PRO A 96 -8.36 -17.89 0.08
C PRO A 96 -9.53 -17.60 -0.86
N GLU A 97 -9.68 -18.35 -1.96
CA GLU A 97 -10.82 -18.25 -2.86
C GLU A 97 -12.16 -18.58 -2.18
N ALA A 98 -12.15 -19.41 -1.12
CA ALA A 98 -13.32 -19.75 -0.34
C ALA A 98 -13.61 -18.73 0.78
N ASP A 99 -12.59 -18.04 1.29
CA ASP A 99 -12.74 -17.10 2.40
C ASP A 99 -12.92 -15.65 1.95
N LEU A 100 -12.41 -15.31 0.76
CA LEU A 100 -12.33 -13.95 0.25
C LEU A 100 -13.27 -13.77 -0.95
N TRP A 101 -14.48 -13.30 -0.67
CA TRP A 101 -15.45 -12.92 -1.69
C TRP A 101 -15.90 -11.48 -1.50
N ARG A 102 -16.44 -10.90 -2.58
CA ARG A 102 -17.05 -9.58 -2.56
C ARG A 102 -18.48 -9.70 -2.03
N VAL A 103 -18.86 -8.81 -1.11
CA VAL A 103 -20.18 -8.83 -0.44
C VAL A 103 -21.34 -8.67 -1.44
N ASP A 104 -21.13 -7.92 -2.53
CA ASP A 104 -22.17 -7.72 -3.56
C ASP A 104 -22.24 -8.85 -4.61
N ARG A 105 -21.56 -9.97 -4.37
CA ARG A 105 -21.45 -11.10 -5.30
C ARG A 105 -21.80 -12.40 -4.57
N VAL A 106 -21.97 -13.46 -5.37
CA VAL A 106 -22.20 -14.80 -4.83
C VAL A 106 -21.02 -15.18 -3.92
N PRO A 107 -21.27 -15.73 -2.72
CA PRO A 107 -20.22 -16.22 -1.84
C PRO A 107 -19.30 -17.19 -2.57
N ARG A 108 -18.00 -17.12 -2.27
CA ARG A 108 -16.96 -18.00 -2.85
C ARG A 108 -16.88 -17.96 -4.39
N GLU A 109 -17.22 -16.83 -5.02
CA GLU A 109 -17.23 -16.69 -6.49
C GLU A 109 -15.93 -17.16 -7.17
N ALA A 110 -14.78 -16.95 -6.52
CA ALA A 110 -13.46 -17.26 -7.06
C ALA A 110 -13.17 -18.77 -7.15
N MET A 111 -13.90 -19.61 -6.40
CA MET A 111 -13.78 -21.07 -6.47
C MET A 111 -14.22 -21.64 -7.82
N SER A 112 -15.18 -20.97 -8.48
CA SER A 112 -15.72 -21.42 -9.77
C SER A 112 -14.88 -21.01 -10.97
N TRP A 113 -13.86 -20.17 -10.78
CA TRP A 113 -13.12 -19.57 -11.88
C TRP A 113 -11.89 -20.39 -12.27
N PRO A 114 -11.56 -20.43 -13.58
CA PRO A 114 -10.36 -21.12 -14.03
C PRO A 114 -9.10 -20.46 -13.45
N VAL A 115 -8.13 -21.31 -13.14
CA VAL A 115 -6.78 -20.92 -12.71
C VAL A 115 -6.15 -20.01 -13.76
N PHE A 116 -5.51 -18.93 -13.31
CA PHE A 116 -4.95 -17.87 -14.17
C PHE A 116 -5.93 -17.23 -15.17
N GLY A 117 -7.23 -17.49 -15.04
CA GLY A 117 -8.24 -16.83 -15.86
C GLY A 117 -8.25 -15.32 -15.58
N TRP A 118 -8.56 -14.52 -16.60
CA TRP A 118 -8.62 -13.06 -16.47
C TRP A 118 -9.47 -12.58 -15.29
N ARG A 119 -10.60 -13.25 -15.02
CA ARG A 119 -11.47 -12.96 -13.87
C ARG A 119 -10.75 -13.19 -12.53
N LYS A 120 -9.97 -14.27 -12.43
CA LYS A 120 -9.22 -14.64 -11.22
C LYS A 120 -8.00 -13.73 -11.01
N VAL A 121 -7.31 -13.36 -12.08
CA VAL A 121 -6.23 -12.35 -12.04
C VAL A 121 -6.78 -10.99 -11.61
N LYS A 122 -7.91 -10.55 -12.20
CA LYS A 122 -8.59 -9.31 -11.80
C LYS A 122 -8.99 -9.32 -10.33
N TRP A 123 -9.49 -10.46 -9.83
CA TRP A 123 -9.80 -10.65 -8.40
C TRP A 123 -8.57 -10.53 -7.52
N ALA A 124 -7.46 -11.18 -7.89
CA ALA A 124 -6.20 -11.10 -7.16
C ALA A 124 -5.66 -9.66 -7.11
N VAL A 125 -5.64 -8.96 -8.25
CA VAL A 125 -5.23 -7.54 -8.31
C VAL A 125 -6.14 -6.67 -7.46
N THR A 126 -7.45 -6.91 -7.49
CA THR A 126 -8.41 -6.15 -6.67
C THR A 126 -8.18 -6.39 -5.16
N LEU A 127 -7.81 -7.61 -4.76
CA LEU A 127 -7.45 -7.92 -3.38
C LEU A 127 -6.19 -7.19 -2.93
N LEU A 128 -5.14 -7.20 -3.77
CA LEU A 128 -3.87 -6.54 -3.46
C LEU A 128 -4.05 -5.03 -3.31
N LEU A 129 -4.84 -4.41 -4.19
CA LEU A 129 -5.12 -2.98 -4.16
C LEU A 129 -6.12 -2.57 -3.06
N ASN A 130 -6.84 -3.52 -2.45
CA ASN A 130 -7.85 -3.26 -1.43
C ASN A 130 -7.47 -3.88 -0.07
N LEU A 131 -6.39 -3.36 0.51
CA LEU A 131 -5.88 -3.81 1.82
C LEU A 131 -6.91 -3.75 2.95
N ARG A 132 -7.79 -2.73 2.93
CA ARG A 132 -8.85 -2.54 3.94
C ARG A 132 -10.03 -3.50 3.77
N GLY A 133 -10.07 -4.25 2.67
CA GLY A 133 -11.16 -5.18 2.37
C GLY A 133 -12.50 -4.49 2.19
N ILE A 134 -12.55 -3.24 1.71
CA ILE A 134 -13.83 -2.53 1.54
C ILE A 134 -14.71 -3.32 0.55
N ARG A 135 -15.91 -3.76 0.99
CA ARG A 135 -16.83 -4.65 0.25
C ARG A 135 -16.34 -6.08 0.06
N TRP A 136 -15.43 -6.53 0.91
CA TRP A 136 -15.00 -7.92 0.98
C TRP A 136 -15.41 -8.52 2.32
N SER A 137 -15.43 -9.85 2.39
CA SER A 137 -15.73 -10.61 3.61
C SER A 137 -14.89 -10.20 4.83
N PHE A 138 -13.67 -9.67 4.62
CA PHE A 138 -12.74 -9.26 5.67
C PHE A 138 -12.70 -7.74 5.94
N GLN A 139 -13.74 -6.99 5.56
CA GLN A 139 -13.74 -5.53 5.71
C GLN A 139 -13.43 -5.09 7.16
N VAL A 140 -12.45 -4.17 7.30
CA VAL A 140 -12.08 -3.61 8.60
C VAL A 140 -13.26 -2.87 9.22
N LYS A 141 -13.57 -3.19 10.48
CA LYS A 141 -14.57 -2.51 11.31
C LYS A 141 -14.13 -1.04 11.48
N ASN A 142 -15.03 -0.08 11.26
CA ASN A 142 -14.81 1.39 11.34
C ASN A 142 -14.49 2.14 10.04
N VAL A 143 -14.70 1.55 8.86
CA VAL A 143 -14.71 2.36 7.62
C VAL A 143 -16.07 3.06 7.51
N PRO A 144 -16.11 4.41 7.36
CA PRO A 144 -17.36 5.13 7.10
C PRO A 144 -18.06 4.53 5.88
N LYS A 145 -19.34 4.19 6.04
CA LYS A 145 -20.17 3.81 4.90
C LYS A 145 -20.35 5.05 4.05
N MET A 146 -20.13 4.93 2.74
CA MET A 146 -20.38 6.05 1.85
C MET A 146 -21.91 6.24 1.69
N PRO A 147 -22.35 7.36 1.13
CA PRO A 147 -23.77 7.55 0.83
C PRO A 147 -24.20 6.52 -0.23
N GLU A 148 -25.22 5.72 0.10
CA GLU A 148 -25.71 4.57 -0.69
C GLU A 148 -26.13 4.88 -2.14
N ARG A 149 -26.23 6.17 -2.50
CA ARG A 149 -26.79 6.68 -3.76
C ARG A 149 -25.86 7.67 -4.47
N MET A 150 -24.63 7.25 -4.79
CA MET A 150 -23.74 8.06 -5.63
C MET A 150 -23.64 7.50 -7.04
N THR A 151 -23.98 8.31 -8.04
CA THR A 151 -23.66 7.98 -9.44
C THR A 151 -22.15 7.94 -9.63
N ARG A 152 -21.67 7.21 -10.65
CA ARG A 152 -20.24 7.13 -10.98
C ARG A 152 -19.61 8.50 -11.20
N GLY A 153 -20.30 9.40 -11.88
CA GLY A 153 -19.83 10.77 -12.10
C GLY A 153 -19.78 11.61 -10.82
N GLN A 154 -20.75 11.46 -9.91
CA GLN A 154 -20.71 12.13 -8.61
C GLN A 154 -19.59 11.60 -7.73
N PHE A 155 -19.43 10.28 -7.65
CA PHE A 155 -18.35 9.65 -6.90
C PHE A 155 -16.98 10.12 -7.39
N LEU A 156 -16.75 10.11 -8.71
CA LEU A 156 -15.47 10.55 -9.28
C LEU A 156 -15.20 12.03 -8.99
N ARG A 157 -16.20 12.92 -9.16
CA ARG A 157 -16.05 14.34 -8.82
C ARG A 157 -15.74 14.55 -7.34
N TRP A 158 -16.44 13.84 -6.46
CA TRP A 158 -16.20 13.90 -5.02
C TRP A 158 -14.77 13.45 -4.67
N ARG A 159 -14.34 12.28 -5.16
CA ARG A 159 -12.99 11.76 -4.93
C ARG A 159 -11.90 12.63 -5.55
N LEU A 160 -12.15 13.26 -6.70
CA LEU A 160 -11.24 14.23 -7.30
C LEU A 160 -11.10 15.47 -6.41
N GLY A 161 -12.20 15.99 -5.85
CA GLY A 161 -12.16 17.08 -4.89
C GLY A 161 -11.34 16.74 -3.64
N GLU A 162 -11.57 15.55 -3.07
CA GLU A 162 -10.76 15.03 -1.96
C GLU A 162 -9.29 14.85 -2.34
N LEU A 163 -9.00 14.40 -3.57
CA LEU A 163 -7.62 14.24 -4.05
C LEU A 163 -6.91 15.58 -4.14
N VAL A 164 -7.56 16.62 -4.68
CA VAL A 164 -7.00 17.98 -4.72
C VAL A 164 -6.71 18.48 -3.31
N TRP A 165 -7.65 18.30 -2.38
CA TRP A 165 -7.43 18.67 -0.97
C TRP A 165 -6.24 17.92 -0.36
N VAL A 166 -6.17 16.60 -0.53
CA VAL A 166 -5.08 15.78 -0.01
C VAL A 166 -3.75 16.15 -0.66
N LEU A 167 -3.71 16.49 -1.95
CA LEU A 167 -2.50 16.97 -2.63
C LEU A 167 -2.00 18.28 -2.02
N LEU A 168 -2.89 19.26 -1.79
CA LEU A 168 -2.54 20.52 -1.14
C LEU A 168 -2.03 20.31 0.29
N MET A 169 -2.67 19.44 1.07
CA MET A 169 -2.22 19.10 2.41
C MET A 169 -0.89 18.34 2.41
N THR A 170 -0.69 17.47 1.42
CA THR A 170 0.57 16.72 1.26
C THR A 170 1.71 17.67 0.92
N ASP A 171 1.52 18.60 -0.01
CA ASP A 171 2.51 19.63 -0.35
C ASP A 171 2.85 20.50 0.87
N LEU A 172 1.82 20.99 1.58
CA LEU A 172 2.01 21.76 2.80
C LEU A 172 2.83 20.99 3.84
N VAL A 173 2.47 19.73 4.11
CA VAL A 173 3.19 18.89 5.08
C VAL A 173 4.60 18.58 4.61
N SER A 174 4.83 18.33 3.31
CA SER A 174 6.15 18.12 2.74
C SER A 174 7.05 19.36 2.89
N GLN A 175 6.52 20.55 2.61
CA GLN A 175 7.26 21.80 2.83
C GLN A 175 7.55 22.03 4.32
N MET A 176 6.60 21.72 5.21
CA MET A 176 6.82 21.79 6.66
C MET A 176 7.89 20.79 7.11
N MET A 177 7.91 19.57 6.58
CA MET A 177 8.95 18.58 6.89
C MET A 177 10.33 19.07 6.46
N LEU A 178 10.47 19.61 5.25
CA LEU A 178 11.75 20.17 4.78
C LEU A 178 12.26 21.28 5.70
N ARG A 179 11.37 22.18 6.12
CA ARG A 179 11.72 23.31 7.00
C ARG A 179 12.02 22.89 8.44
N PHE A 180 11.29 21.92 8.99
CA PHE A 180 11.44 21.54 10.39
C PHE A 180 12.52 20.50 10.65
N PHE A 181 12.81 19.67 9.65
CA PHE A 181 13.70 18.53 9.82
C PHE A 181 14.94 18.60 8.93
N PHE A 182 14.89 19.24 7.77
CA PHE A 182 16.02 19.25 6.84
C PHE A 182 16.72 20.61 6.74
N THR A 183 16.41 21.56 7.62
CA THR A 183 17.09 22.86 7.66
C THR A 183 18.23 22.81 8.67
N ASP A 184 19.43 23.18 8.25
CA ASP A 184 20.59 23.23 9.13
C ASP A 184 20.58 24.46 10.06
N ALA A 185 21.56 24.55 10.95
CA ALA A 185 21.69 25.68 11.88
C ALA A 185 21.99 27.02 11.17
N ALA A 186 22.52 26.98 9.94
CA ALA A 186 22.75 28.17 9.11
C ALA A 186 21.50 28.61 8.35
N GLY A 187 20.40 27.85 8.42
CA GLY A 187 19.15 28.12 7.72
C GLY A 187 19.10 27.59 6.29
N ALA A 188 20.10 26.81 5.85
CA ALA A 188 20.09 26.20 4.54
C ALA A 188 19.18 24.95 4.52
N LEU A 189 18.17 25.00 3.65
CA LEU A 189 17.20 23.94 3.45
C LEU A 189 17.82 22.77 2.69
N GLY A 190 17.58 21.55 3.18
CA GLY A 190 18.02 20.31 2.55
C GLY A 190 19.42 19.81 2.95
N ASN A 191 20.14 20.57 3.78
CA ASN A 191 21.51 20.25 4.19
C ASN A 191 21.62 19.44 5.48
N LEU A 192 20.52 19.26 6.24
CA LEU A 192 20.58 18.43 7.44
C LEU A 192 20.42 16.94 7.07
N ASP A 193 21.40 16.13 7.46
CA ASP A 193 21.30 14.68 7.34
C ASP A 193 20.17 14.14 8.24
N SER A 194 19.38 13.23 7.66
CA SER A 194 18.31 12.47 8.30
C SER A 194 18.67 11.90 9.68
N LYS A 195 19.94 11.55 9.90
CA LYS A 195 20.45 11.03 11.18
C LYS A 195 20.33 12.02 12.34
N TYR A 196 20.37 13.32 12.06
CA TYR A 196 20.32 14.39 13.08
C TYR A 196 18.93 15.00 13.24
N ILE A 197 17.93 14.48 12.52
CA ILE A 197 16.55 14.94 12.64
C ILE A 197 16.03 14.63 14.04
N THR A 198 15.50 15.65 14.68
CA THR A 198 14.84 15.52 15.98
C THR A 198 13.49 16.23 16.01
N ILE A 199 12.53 15.61 16.68
CA ILE A 199 11.21 16.21 16.95
C ILE A 199 11.30 17.19 18.13
N ARG A 200 12.35 17.08 18.95
CA ARG A 200 12.52 17.92 20.14
C ARG A 200 12.98 19.32 19.74
N ASP A 201 12.42 20.29 20.43
CA ASP A 201 12.76 21.70 20.32
C ASP A 201 12.73 22.32 21.73
N ALA A 202 13.47 23.41 21.94
CA ALA A 202 13.52 24.08 23.24
C ALA A 202 12.12 24.60 23.66
N ARG A 203 11.28 24.92 22.67
CA ARG A 203 9.90 25.38 22.89
C ARG A 203 8.94 24.23 22.63
N TRP A 204 8.11 23.90 23.62
CA TRP A 204 7.15 22.80 23.53
C TRP A 204 6.19 22.92 22.33
N GLY A 205 5.76 24.14 21.98
CA GLY A 205 4.85 24.37 20.85
C GLY A 205 5.45 23.97 19.51
N TRP A 206 6.75 24.22 19.31
CA TRP A 206 7.47 23.78 18.12
C TRP A 206 7.67 22.26 18.12
N SER A 207 7.93 21.66 19.28
CA SER A 207 8.00 20.19 19.39
C SER A 207 6.67 19.52 19.02
N LEU A 208 5.55 20.09 19.49
CA LEU A 208 4.21 19.61 19.16
C LEU A 208 3.93 19.74 17.66
N LEU A 209 4.28 20.87 17.04
CA LEU A 209 4.07 21.09 15.61
C LEU A 209 4.95 20.15 14.76
N LYS A 210 6.20 19.89 15.16
CA LYS A 210 7.07 18.88 14.53
C LYS A 210 6.46 17.49 14.63
N ALA A 211 6.01 17.09 15.82
CA ALA A 211 5.37 15.79 16.03
C ALA A 211 4.11 15.64 15.17
N LEU A 212 3.28 16.68 15.11
CA LEU A 212 2.08 16.71 14.29
C LEU A 212 2.41 16.62 12.79
N THR A 213 3.41 17.36 12.31
CA THR A 213 3.88 17.28 10.91
C THR A 213 4.36 15.88 10.56
N PHE A 214 5.14 15.28 11.45
CA PHE A 214 5.63 13.90 11.30
C PHE A 214 4.49 12.89 11.23
N GLY A 215 3.45 13.04 12.05
CA GLY A 215 2.26 12.18 12.02
C GLY A 215 1.33 12.40 10.81
N LEU A 216 1.16 13.66 10.38
CA LEU A 216 0.30 14.02 9.25
C LEU A 216 0.86 13.52 7.91
N GLY A 217 2.19 13.45 7.75
CA GLY A 217 2.81 13.00 6.51
C GLY A 217 2.30 11.63 6.07
N PRO A 218 2.59 10.56 6.82
CA PRO A 218 2.11 9.21 6.50
C PRO A 218 0.60 9.16 6.27
N TYR A 219 -0.18 9.89 7.06
CA TYR A 219 -1.64 9.92 6.92
C TYR A 219 -2.07 10.41 5.53
N PHE A 220 -1.60 11.58 5.09
CA PHE A 220 -1.99 12.14 3.80
C PHE A 220 -1.41 11.36 2.62
N PHE A 221 -0.17 10.90 2.72
CA PHE A 221 0.43 10.05 1.66
C PHE A 221 -0.32 8.74 1.47
N ILE A 222 -0.69 8.06 2.56
CA ILE A 222 -1.50 6.84 2.49
C ILE A 222 -2.88 7.15 1.94
N ASN A 223 -3.53 8.23 2.40
CA ASN A 223 -4.85 8.61 1.91
C ASN A 223 -4.83 8.94 0.41
N MET A 224 -3.78 9.61 -0.07
CA MET A 224 -3.58 9.92 -1.49
C MET A 224 -3.52 8.65 -2.33
N GLN A 225 -2.75 7.64 -1.90
CA GLN A 225 -2.65 6.35 -2.60
C GLN A 225 -4.02 5.67 -2.72
N TYR A 226 -4.80 5.64 -1.63
CA TYR A 226 -6.15 5.09 -1.66
C TYR A 226 -7.07 5.86 -2.60
N LEU A 227 -7.01 7.19 -2.60
CA LEU A 227 -7.83 8.02 -3.48
C LEU A 227 -7.50 7.76 -4.94
N VAL A 228 -6.22 7.78 -5.33
CA VAL A 228 -5.77 7.51 -6.70
C VAL A 228 -6.21 6.12 -7.15
N VAL A 229 -5.97 5.09 -6.34
CA VAL A 229 -6.39 3.71 -6.66
C VAL A 229 -7.91 3.62 -6.79
N SER A 230 -8.67 4.29 -5.91
CA SER A 230 -10.14 4.26 -5.97
C SER A 230 -10.69 4.95 -7.23
N ILE A 231 -10.10 6.08 -7.62
CA ILE A 231 -10.46 6.82 -8.84
C ILE A 231 -10.17 5.93 -10.05
N LEU A 232 -8.96 5.37 -10.15
CA LEU A 232 -8.57 4.49 -11.24
C LEU A 232 -9.45 3.24 -11.31
N ALA A 233 -9.74 2.60 -10.18
CA ALA A 233 -10.58 1.41 -10.13
C ALA A 233 -12.03 1.69 -10.60
N VAL A 234 -12.61 2.84 -10.21
CA VAL A 234 -13.96 3.23 -10.65
C VAL A 234 -13.96 3.75 -12.08
N ALA A 235 -12.91 4.46 -12.51
CA ALA A 235 -12.72 4.93 -13.88
C ALA A 235 -12.53 3.78 -14.87
N MET A 236 -11.86 2.70 -14.48
CA MET A 236 -11.75 1.47 -15.29
C MET A 236 -12.96 0.53 -15.16
N GLY A 237 -13.93 0.82 -14.29
CA GLY A 237 -15.07 -0.07 -14.03
C GLY A 237 -14.68 -1.39 -13.34
N ILE A 238 -13.54 -1.42 -12.66
CA ILE A 238 -13.11 -2.54 -11.81
C ILE A 238 -14.00 -2.60 -10.56
N SER A 239 -14.25 -1.43 -9.97
CA SER A 239 -15.13 -1.25 -8.81
C SER A 239 -16.39 -0.46 -9.19
N ARG A 240 -17.50 -0.77 -8.52
CA ARG A 240 -18.72 0.05 -8.61
C ARG A 240 -18.69 1.13 -7.52
N PRO A 241 -19.09 2.38 -7.82
CA PRO A 241 -19.52 3.29 -6.76
C PRO A 241 -20.72 2.65 -6.07
N GLU A 242 -20.88 2.87 -4.77
CA GLU A 242 -21.98 2.33 -3.96
C GLU A 242 -23.31 2.53 -4.69
N VAL A 243 -23.87 1.42 -5.19
CA VAL A 243 -25.26 1.32 -5.64
C VAL A 243 -25.83 0.24 -4.75
N GLY A 244 -26.35 0.65 -3.60
CA GLY A 244 -27.05 -0.25 -2.70
C GLY A 244 -28.33 -0.74 -3.37
N SER A 245 -28.26 -1.87 -4.07
CA SER A 245 -29.44 -2.69 -4.34
C SER A 245 -29.70 -3.59 -3.14
N CYS A 246 -29.89 -3.00 -1.96
CA CYS A 246 -30.57 -3.68 -0.85
C CYS A 246 -32.05 -3.29 -0.94
N PRO A 247 -32.95 -4.19 -1.36
CA PRO A 247 -34.37 -3.93 -1.23
C PRO A 247 -34.74 -3.76 0.27
N PRO A 248 -35.80 -2.98 0.57
CA PRO A 248 -36.20 -2.71 1.95
C PRO A 248 -36.44 -4.01 2.73
N ARG A 249 -35.85 -4.08 3.92
CA ARG A 249 -35.97 -5.17 4.90
C ARG A 249 -37.43 -5.64 5.02
N ARG A 250 -37.69 -6.89 4.63
CA ARG A 250 -38.78 -7.69 5.22
C ARG A 250 -38.15 -8.82 6.02
N SER A 251 -38.47 -8.85 7.32
CA SER A 251 -38.18 -9.90 8.31
C SER A 251 -36.71 -10.26 8.63
N ASN A 252 -36.40 -10.18 9.92
CA ASN A 252 -35.21 -10.70 10.61
C ASN A 252 -34.75 -12.06 10.06
N ARG A 253 -33.49 -12.18 9.56
CA ARG A 253 -32.60 -13.37 9.64
C ARG A 253 -31.46 -13.45 8.61
N GLN A 254 -30.93 -12.35 8.07
CA GLN A 254 -29.67 -12.43 7.31
C GLN A 254 -28.72 -11.29 7.67
N PRO A 255 -27.51 -11.59 8.18
CA PRO A 255 -26.41 -10.64 8.11
C PRO A 255 -26.01 -10.46 6.64
N CYS A 256 -25.76 -9.21 6.23
CA CYS A 256 -25.15 -8.91 4.93
C CYS A 256 -23.80 -9.63 4.77
#